data_AF-A0A143QL14-F1
#
_entry.id   AF-A0A143QL14-F1
#
_cell.length_a   1.000
_cell.length_b   1.000
_cell.length_c   1.000
_cell.angle_alpha   90.00
_cell.angle_beta   90.00
_cell.angle_gamma   90.00
#
_symmetry.space_group_name_H-M   'P 1'
#
loop_
_entity.id
_entity.type
_entity.pdbx_description
1 polymer ?
#
loop_
_entity_poly.entity_id
_entity_poly.type
_entity_poly.pdbx_seq_one_letter_code
_entity_poly.pdbx_strand_id
1 'polypeptide(L)'
;MKIEPTPNQHVAHATTLAIVRMKTIEAFRTRGMVVHREDATTLGAESGARFPLDNVFARCSGAPRSAWDGIIGGHVQVMIEAMRESAPAFIAGLSDDEFYSKLRERVVAPCVLESVGSYSYSVPLLAAPDAPRRVLNLSSPNRALTLSDSHFEGRDIDAAWAAGRKNTAAIEFEGAQLLEREGVCIEVLDGDSIYLASKIADMTTLISSHLGECLYGVLFAVPNAYEFAFHRPRDADDAVAAATALAELADVFSRDTPSPLSRSVFFWRDGEYCDVTHGPTGIFTSALTELRARAA
;
A
#
# COMPACT_ATOMS: atom_id res chain seq x y z
N MET A 1 -9.48 -27.96 -9.91
CA MET A 1 -9.00 -28.80 -11.03
C MET A 1 -8.16 -27.91 -11.94
N LYS A 2 -6.82 -27.94 -11.83
CA LYS A 2 -5.94 -27.16 -12.71
C LYS A 2 -5.93 -27.88 -14.07
N ILE A 3 -6.52 -27.25 -15.08
CA ILE A 3 -6.44 -27.74 -16.46
C ILE A 3 -5.00 -27.49 -16.90
N GLU A 4 -4.20 -28.54 -17.02
CA GLU A 4 -2.87 -28.42 -17.61
C GLU A 4 -3.02 -27.99 -19.08
N PRO A 5 -2.28 -26.95 -19.53
CA PRO A 5 -2.38 -26.50 -20.91
C PRO A 5 -1.91 -27.60 -21.85
N THR A 6 -2.57 -27.74 -23.00
CA THR A 6 -2.19 -28.73 -24.02
C THR A 6 -0.80 -28.40 -24.62
N PRO A 7 -0.04 -29.40 -25.13
CA PRO A 7 1.31 -29.19 -25.68
C PRO A 7 1.40 -28.07 -26.73
N ASN A 8 0.35 -27.91 -27.56
CA ASN A 8 0.26 -26.83 -28.56
C ASN A 8 0.08 -25.44 -27.93
N GLN A 9 -0.60 -25.33 -26.79
CA GLN A 9 -0.73 -24.08 -26.04
C GLN A 9 0.61 -23.69 -25.40
N HIS A 10 1.37 -24.67 -24.87
CA HIS A 10 2.72 -24.41 -24.35
C HIS A 10 3.67 -23.86 -25.42
N VAL A 11 3.66 -24.44 -26.63
CA VAL A 11 4.53 -23.99 -27.74
C VAL A 11 4.12 -22.61 -28.26
N ALA A 12 2.82 -22.36 -28.42
CA ALA A 12 2.31 -21.05 -28.83
C ALA A 12 2.63 -19.95 -27.80
N HIS A 13 2.49 -20.26 -26.51
CA HIS A 13 2.81 -19.36 -25.40
C HIS A 13 4.31 -19.05 -25.33
N ALA A 14 5.17 -20.06 -25.48
CA ALA A 14 6.63 -19.89 -25.51
C ALA A 14 7.08 -19.04 -26.72
N THR A 15 6.45 -19.25 -27.88
CA THR A 15 6.73 -18.47 -29.10
C THR A 15 6.30 -17.00 -28.93
N THR A 16 5.11 -16.76 -28.39
CA THR A 16 4.63 -15.40 -28.08
C THR A 16 5.57 -14.70 -27.08
N LEU A 17 6.00 -15.39 -26.03
CA LEU A 17 6.90 -14.83 -25.02
C LEU A 17 8.26 -14.46 -25.63
N ALA A 18 8.79 -15.30 -26.52
CA ALA A 18 10.03 -15.01 -27.22
C ALA A 18 9.92 -13.76 -28.12
N ILE A 19 8.80 -13.60 -28.84
CA ILE A 19 8.55 -12.42 -29.70
C ILE A 19 8.40 -11.16 -28.85
N VAL A 20 7.59 -11.20 -27.79
CA VAL A 20 7.38 -10.07 -26.87
C VAL A 20 8.71 -9.66 -26.25
N ARG A 21 9.52 -10.61 -25.77
CA ARG A 21 10.85 -10.34 -25.21
C ARG A 21 11.77 -9.68 -26.22
N MET A 22 11.87 -10.23 -27.43
CA MET A 22 12.73 -9.68 -28.49
C MET A 22 12.34 -8.23 -28.83
N LYS A 23 11.04 -7.97 -29.02
CA LYS A 23 10.52 -6.63 -29.30
C LYS A 23 10.73 -5.67 -28.11
N THR A 24 10.62 -6.17 -26.89
CA THR A 24 10.88 -5.37 -25.67
C THR A 24 12.35 -4.98 -25.57
N ILE A 25 13.28 -5.90 -25.84
CA ILE A 25 14.72 -5.60 -25.90
C ILE A 25 15.01 -4.53 -26.96
N GLU A 26 14.41 -4.63 -28.14
CA GLU A 26 14.57 -3.62 -29.19
C GLU A 26 13.97 -2.25 -28.80
N ALA A 27 12.81 -2.25 -28.15
CA ALA A 27 12.18 -1.02 -27.66
C ALA A 27 13.02 -0.32 -26.57
N PHE A 28 13.74 -1.06 -25.73
CA PHE A 28 14.72 -0.50 -24.81
C PHE A 28 15.95 0.06 -25.54
N ARG A 29 16.50 -0.72 -26.49
CA ARG A 29 17.68 -0.32 -27.28
C ARG A 29 17.45 0.98 -28.05
N THR A 30 16.30 1.10 -28.72
CA THR A 30 15.90 2.32 -29.46
C THR A 30 15.78 3.57 -28.57
N ARG A 31 15.64 3.39 -27.25
CA ARG A 31 15.61 4.46 -26.25
C ARG A 31 16.94 4.61 -25.50
N GLY A 32 18.02 4.04 -26.02
CA GLY A 32 19.37 4.18 -25.49
C GLY A 32 19.66 3.34 -24.24
N MET A 33 18.81 2.37 -23.90
CA MET A 33 19.05 1.46 -22.78
C MET A 33 19.34 0.05 -23.27
N VAL A 34 20.49 -0.48 -22.88
CA VAL A 34 20.85 -1.87 -23.14
C VAL A 34 20.33 -2.73 -22.01
N VAL A 35 19.51 -3.72 -22.36
CA VAL A 35 19.02 -4.74 -21.44
C VAL A 35 19.40 -6.12 -21.97
N HIS A 36 19.65 -7.04 -21.07
CA HIS A 36 19.98 -8.42 -21.35
C HIS A 36 18.94 -9.36 -20.75
N ARG A 37 18.87 -10.59 -21.26
CA ARG A 37 18.01 -11.61 -20.70
C ARG A 37 18.62 -12.15 -19.43
N GLU A 38 17.93 -12.04 -18.30
CA GLU A 38 18.29 -12.76 -17.08
C GLU A 38 17.69 -14.18 -17.09
N ASP A 39 16.39 -14.28 -17.37
CA ASP A 39 15.67 -15.55 -17.42
C ASP A 39 14.59 -15.57 -18.53
N ALA A 40 13.61 -16.48 -18.46
CA ALA A 40 12.56 -16.57 -19.48
C ALA A 40 11.66 -15.33 -19.55
N THR A 41 11.34 -14.74 -18.40
CA THR A 41 10.36 -13.66 -18.22
C THR A 41 10.97 -12.38 -17.67
N THR A 42 12.27 -12.33 -17.41
CA THR A 42 12.94 -11.14 -16.84
C THR A 42 14.07 -10.63 -17.73
N LEU A 43 14.10 -9.32 -17.93
CA LEU A 43 15.24 -8.59 -18.49
C LEU A 43 16.00 -7.85 -17.38
N GLY A 44 17.32 -7.78 -17.48
CA GLY A 44 18.20 -7.03 -16.58
C GLY A 44 18.93 -5.90 -17.30
N ALA A 45 19.23 -4.82 -16.61
CA ALA A 45 20.13 -3.75 -17.06
C ALA A 45 21.46 -3.79 -16.31
N GLU A 46 22.51 -3.15 -16.85
CA GLU A 46 23.81 -3.03 -16.16
C GLU A 46 23.72 -2.28 -14.82
N SER A 47 22.71 -1.43 -14.66
CA SER A 47 22.40 -0.75 -13.38
C SER A 47 21.89 -1.70 -12.29
N GLY A 48 21.64 -2.98 -12.61
CA GLY A 48 20.98 -3.94 -11.73
C GLY A 48 19.45 -3.84 -11.75
N ALA A 49 18.86 -2.94 -12.54
CA ALA A 49 17.42 -2.85 -12.70
C ALA A 49 16.86 -4.10 -13.38
N ARG A 50 15.77 -4.65 -12.83
CA ARG A 50 15.10 -5.84 -13.34
C ARG A 50 13.72 -5.48 -13.89
N PHE A 51 13.36 -6.12 -14.99
CA PHE A 51 12.21 -5.79 -15.80
C PHE A 51 11.42 -7.06 -16.12
N PRO A 52 10.50 -7.47 -15.23
CA PRO A 52 9.60 -8.60 -15.46
C PRO A 52 8.68 -8.34 -16.66
N LEU A 53 8.50 -9.35 -17.49
CA LEU A 53 7.76 -9.29 -18.74
C LEU A 53 6.33 -9.81 -18.63
N ASP A 54 5.90 -10.31 -17.47
CA ASP A 54 4.60 -10.97 -17.30
C ASP A 54 3.44 -10.04 -17.68
N ASN A 55 3.50 -8.77 -17.25
CA ASN A 55 2.45 -7.79 -17.53
C ASN A 55 2.38 -7.41 -19.02
N VAL A 56 3.53 -7.15 -19.66
CA VAL A 56 3.55 -6.82 -21.09
C VAL A 56 3.15 -8.04 -21.92
N PHE A 57 3.57 -9.24 -21.50
CA PHE A 57 3.19 -10.49 -22.14
C PHE A 57 1.68 -10.75 -22.05
N ALA A 58 1.08 -10.58 -20.87
CA ALA A 58 -0.36 -10.74 -20.67
C ALA A 58 -1.16 -9.76 -21.55
N ARG A 59 -0.73 -8.49 -21.59
CA ARG A 59 -1.35 -7.45 -22.43
C ARG A 59 -1.23 -7.77 -23.93
N CYS A 60 -0.07 -8.22 -24.39
CA CYS A 60 0.11 -8.63 -25.78
C CYS A 60 -0.73 -9.88 -26.12
N SER A 61 -0.80 -10.85 -25.22
CA SER A 61 -1.57 -12.09 -25.43
C SER A 61 -3.08 -11.83 -25.55
N GLY A 62 -3.59 -10.80 -24.88
CA GLY A 62 -4.99 -10.36 -24.99
C GLY A 62 -5.29 -9.40 -26.16
N ALA A 63 -4.30 -9.07 -27.00
CA ALA A 63 -4.43 -8.04 -28.04
C ALA A 63 -4.05 -8.56 -29.45
N PRO A 64 -4.62 -7.98 -30.53
CA PRO A 64 -4.20 -8.32 -31.89
C PRO A 64 -2.73 -7.95 -32.10
N ARG A 65 -2.01 -8.76 -32.91
CA ARG A 65 -0.56 -8.56 -33.17
C ARG A 65 -0.19 -7.17 -33.67
N SER A 66 -1.09 -6.51 -34.42
CA SER A 66 -0.88 -5.13 -34.89
C SER A 66 -0.77 -4.11 -33.77
N ALA A 67 -1.33 -4.38 -32.59
CA ALA A 67 -1.27 -3.48 -31.42
C ALA A 67 -0.02 -3.68 -30.56
N TRP A 68 0.76 -4.74 -30.79
CA TRP A 68 1.84 -5.14 -29.88
C TRP A 68 2.95 -4.10 -29.77
N ASP A 69 3.34 -3.48 -30.88
CA ASP A 69 4.43 -2.50 -30.87
C ASP A 69 4.07 -1.25 -30.05
N GLY A 70 2.79 -0.83 -30.08
CA GLY A 70 2.28 0.24 -29.23
C GLY A 70 2.25 -0.14 -27.74
N ILE A 71 1.78 -1.35 -27.42
CA ILE A 71 1.73 -1.87 -26.05
C ILE A 71 3.14 -1.94 -25.45
N ILE A 72 4.08 -2.54 -26.17
CA ILE A 72 5.47 -2.73 -25.74
C ILE A 72 6.17 -1.37 -25.64
N GLY A 73 6.02 -0.51 -26.65
CA GLY A 73 6.64 0.82 -26.66
C GLY A 73 6.18 1.69 -25.49
N GLY A 74 4.88 1.71 -25.21
CA GLY A 74 4.32 2.43 -24.07
C GLY A 74 4.78 1.85 -22.72
N HIS A 75 4.83 0.52 -22.59
CA HIS A 75 5.33 -0.13 -21.38
C HIS A 75 6.80 0.22 -21.10
N VAL A 76 7.66 0.11 -22.11
CA VAL A 76 9.08 0.44 -21.99
C VAL A 76 9.29 1.92 -21.65
N GLN A 77 8.51 2.82 -22.24
CA GLN A 77 8.59 4.25 -21.92
C GLN A 77 8.30 4.50 -20.43
N VAL A 78 7.21 3.95 -19.90
CA VAL A 78 6.84 4.06 -18.48
C VAL A 78 7.96 3.53 -17.58
N MET A 79 8.62 2.42 -17.96
CA MET A 79 9.69 1.84 -17.15
C MET A 79 10.96 2.70 -17.14
N ILE A 80 11.33 3.30 -18.28
CA ILE A 80 12.48 4.21 -18.36
C ILE A 80 12.23 5.48 -17.55
N GLU A 81 11.03 6.06 -17.68
CA GLU A 81 10.61 7.23 -16.91
C GLU A 81 10.63 6.92 -15.41
N ALA A 82 10.03 5.79 -15.00
CA ALA A 82 10.03 5.33 -13.62
C ALA A 82 11.46 5.13 -13.08
N MET A 83 12.37 4.56 -13.85
CA MET A 83 13.77 4.37 -13.44
C MET A 83 14.48 5.72 -13.25
N ARG A 84 14.29 6.66 -14.19
CA ARG A 84 14.87 8.00 -14.12
C ARG A 84 14.38 8.77 -12.90
N GLU A 85 13.07 8.80 -12.67
CA GLU A 85 12.43 9.54 -11.56
C GLU A 85 12.85 9.01 -10.18
N SER A 86 13.39 7.79 -10.15
CA SER A 86 13.78 7.10 -8.95
C SER A 86 15.28 7.13 -8.70
N ALA A 87 16.04 7.72 -9.61
CA ALA A 87 17.46 7.92 -9.43
C ALA A 87 17.68 8.97 -8.33
N PRO A 88 18.61 8.75 -7.38
CA PRO A 88 18.91 9.71 -6.33
C PRO A 88 19.22 11.12 -6.87
N ALA A 89 19.93 11.20 -8.00
CA ALA A 89 20.23 12.47 -8.66
C ALA A 89 18.99 13.23 -9.16
N PHE A 90 17.94 12.52 -9.60
CA PHE A 90 16.69 13.16 -9.99
C PHE A 90 15.99 13.77 -8.77
N ILE A 91 15.88 12.99 -7.69
CA ILE A 91 15.22 13.40 -6.45
C ILE A 91 15.97 14.55 -5.77
N ALA A 92 17.30 14.51 -5.76
CA ALA A 92 18.16 15.59 -5.28
C ALA A 92 18.02 16.88 -6.11
N GLY A 93 17.67 16.76 -7.40
CA GLY A 93 17.45 17.89 -8.30
C GLY A 93 16.08 18.56 -8.16
N LEU A 94 15.13 17.96 -7.44
CA LEU A 94 13.81 18.55 -7.21
C LEU A 94 13.92 19.77 -6.29
N SER A 95 13.24 20.85 -6.65
CA SER A 95 13.01 21.96 -5.71
C SER A 95 12.24 21.49 -4.48
N ASP A 96 12.32 22.21 -3.36
CA ASP A 96 11.58 21.85 -2.14
C ASP A 96 10.07 21.83 -2.38
N ASP A 97 9.52 22.80 -3.12
CA ASP A 97 8.10 22.85 -3.45
C ASP A 97 7.65 21.63 -4.28
N GLU A 98 8.45 21.23 -5.28
CA GLU A 98 8.17 20.03 -6.09
C GLU A 98 8.31 18.75 -5.27
N PHE A 99 9.31 18.67 -4.39
CA PHE A 99 9.51 17.53 -3.52
C PHE A 99 8.33 17.38 -2.57
N TYR A 100 8.00 18.41 -1.80
CA TYR A 100 6.92 18.39 -0.80
C TYR A 100 5.53 18.20 -1.42
N SER A 101 5.25 18.75 -2.60
CA SER A 101 3.96 18.53 -3.29
C SER A 101 3.75 17.09 -3.77
N LYS A 102 4.84 16.32 -3.93
CA LYS A 102 4.79 14.91 -4.35
C LYS A 102 4.80 13.93 -3.19
N LEU A 103 5.18 14.38 -1.99
CA LEU A 103 5.25 13.51 -0.82
C LEU A 103 3.87 13.02 -0.40
N ARG A 104 3.80 11.77 0.06
CA ARG A 104 2.66 11.19 0.76
C ARG A 104 3.18 10.38 1.94
N GLU A 105 2.55 10.55 3.08
CA GLU A 105 2.74 9.66 4.21
C GLU A 105 2.12 8.30 3.89
N ARG A 106 2.90 7.22 4.07
CA ARG A 106 2.48 5.85 3.82
C ARG A 106 2.69 4.99 5.05
N VAL A 107 1.68 4.21 5.40
CA VAL A 107 1.82 3.10 6.35
C VAL A 107 2.20 1.85 5.57
N VAL A 108 3.23 1.14 6.05
CA VAL A 108 3.77 -0.07 5.41
C VAL A 108 3.96 -1.18 6.45
N ALA A 109 3.84 -2.44 6.01
CA ALA A 109 4.29 -3.57 6.82
C ALA A 109 5.81 -3.50 7.02
N PRO A 110 6.35 -3.85 8.21
CA PRO A 110 7.79 -3.80 8.46
C PRO A 110 8.63 -4.60 7.47
N CYS A 111 8.10 -5.73 6.97
CA CYS A 111 8.77 -6.60 6.01
C CYS A 111 8.99 -5.97 4.61
N VAL A 112 8.29 -4.87 4.29
CA VAL A 112 8.45 -4.16 3.03
C VAL A 112 9.71 -3.28 3.02
N LEU A 113 10.25 -2.95 4.20
CA LEU A 113 11.48 -2.16 4.30
C LEU A 113 12.69 -3.08 4.11
N GLU A 114 13.39 -2.91 2.99
CA GLU A 114 14.56 -3.74 2.58
C GLU A 114 15.62 -3.86 3.69
N SER A 115 15.88 -2.76 4.39
CA SER A 115 16.68 -2.71 5.61
C SER A 115 16.14 -1.57 6.47
N VAL A 116 15.65 -1.87 7.67
CA VAL A 116 15.14 -0.86 8.61
C VAL A 116 16.17 0.25 8.87
N GLY A 117 17.47 -0.08 8.80
CA GLY A 117 18.56 0.88 8.99
C GLY A 117 18.68 1.96 7.91
N SER A 118 18.08 1.76 6.73
CA SER A 118 18.01 2.76 5.65
C SER A 118 16.77 3.67 5.76
N TYR A 119 15.93 3.45 6.78
CA TYR A 119 14.70 4.18 7.06
C TYR A 119 14.64 4.55 8.53
N SER A 120 15.75 5.04 9.09
CA SER A 120 15.87 5.40 10.51
C SER A 120 14.86 6.48 10.93
N TYR A 121 14.46 7.37 10.02
CA TYR A 121 13.42 8.37 10.22
C TYR A 121 12.00 7.77 10.38
N SER A 122 11.78 6.52 9.97
CA SER A 122 10.46 5.91 10.01
C SER A 122 9.97 5.76 11.44
N VAL A 123 8.67 5.89 11.66
CA VAL A 123 8.06 5.86 13.00
C VAL A 123 7.06 4.70 13.05
N PRO A 124 7.06 3.84 14.10
CA PRO A 124 6.02 2.84 14.24
C PRO A 124 4.65 3.52 14.41
N LEU A 125 3.59 2.93 13.85
CA LEU A 125 2.23 3.44 14.00
C LEU A 125 1.77 3.40 15.47
N LEU A 126 2.18 2.36 16.20
CA LEU A 126 1.92 2.16 17.61
C LEU A 126 3.12 1.50 18.29
N ALA A 127 3.21 1.63 19.61
CA ALA A 127 4.27 1.03 20.42
C ALA A 127 4.04 -0.48 20.63
N ALA A 128 4.06 -1.26 19.55
CA ALA A 128 3.95 -2.72 19.57
C ALA A 128 5.00 -3.39 18.66
N PRO A 129 5.44 -4.62 18.99
CA PRO A 129 6.26 -5.42 18.07
C PRO A 129 5.54 -5.62 16.73
N ASP A 130 6.29 -5.57 15.63
CA ASP A 130 5.80 -5.77 14.26
C ASP A 130 4.67 -4.82 13.82
N ALA A 131 4.43 -3.74 14.57
CA ALA A 131 3.49 -2.69 14.20
C ALA A 131 3.85 -2.12 12.83
N PRO A 132 2.85 -1.84 11.97
CA PRO A 132 3.08 -1.10 10.73
C PRO A 132 3.89 0.17 10.97
N ARG A 133 4.74 0.51 10.02
CA ARG A 133 5.58 1.70 10.09
C ARG A 133 5.07 2.79 9.18
N ARG A 134 5.24 4.03 9.61
CA ARG A 134 4.99 5.23 8.84
C ARG A 134 6.28 5.62 8.14
N VAL A 135 6.18 5.88 6.84
CA VAL A 135 7.27 6.32 5.96
C VAL A 135 6.78 7.41 5.01
N LEU A 136 7.70 8.04 4.29
CA LEU A 136 7.39 9.02 3.27
C LEU A 136 7.66 8.45 1.89
N ASN A 137 6.67 8.60 1.02
CA ASN A 137 6.74 8.20 -0.37
C ASN A 137 6.78 9.43 -1.27
N LEU A 138 7.64 9.40 -2.29
CA LEU A 138 7.53 10.29 -3.42
C LEU A 138 6.59 9.65 -4.44
N SER A 139 5.47 10.31 -4.73
CA SER A 139 4.47 9.81 -5.66
C SER A 139 4.52 10.56 -7.00
N SER A 140 4.49 9.80 -8.09
CA SER A 140 4.22 10.27 -9.45
C SER A 140 3.04 9.48 -10.04
N PRO A 141 2.44 9.93 -11.16
CA PRO A 141 1.23 9.29 -11.71
C PRO A 141 1.35 7.77 -11.93
N ASN A 142 2.55 7.29 -12.22
CA ASN A 142 2.80 5.88 -12.52
C ASN A 142 3.60 5.16 -11.42
N ARG A 143 3.93 5.82 -10.30
CA ARG A 143 4.84 5.25 -9.31
C ARG A 143 4.67 5.82 -7.91
N ALA A 144 4.96 4.97 -6.93
CA ALA A 144 5.24 5.34 -5.57
C ALA A 144 6.63 4.83 -5.17
N LEU A 145 7.51 5.72 -4.73
CA LEU A 145 8.85 5.36 -4.23
C LEU A 145 8.91 5.64 -2.74
N THR A 146 9.20 4.63 -1.93
CA THR A 146 9.53 4.83 -0.52
C THR A 146 10.93 5.44 -0.41
N LEU A 147 11.03 6.57 0.28
CA LEU A 147 12.27 7.33 0.40
C LEU A 147 13.09 6.80 1.58
N SER A 148 14.35 6.44 1.36
CA SER A 148 15.35 6.19 2.42
C SER A 148 15.87 7.49 3.05
N ASP A 149 16.59 7.37 4.17
CA ASP A 149 17.21 8.51 4.88
C ASP A 149 18.04 9.42 3.95
N SER A 150 18.79 8.83 3.01
CA SER A 150 19.64 9.56 2.05
C SER A 150 18.88 10.54 1.15
N HIS A 151 17.59 10.36 0.94
CA HIS A 151 16.78 11.28 0.11
C HIS A 151 16.42 12.58 0.84
N PHE A 152 16.62 12.63 2.16
CA PHE A 152 16.32 13.79 2.99
C PHE A 152 17.58 14.60 3.35
N GLU A 153 18.75 14.24 2.83
CA GLU A 153 19.97 15.01 3.05
C GLU A 153 19.80 16.47 2.60
N GLY A 154 19.96 17.40 3.53
CA GLY A 154 19.80 18.84 3.28
C GLY A 154 18.34 19.32 3.22
N ARG A 155 17.34 18.47 3.51
CA ARG A 155 15.92 18.83 3.55
C ARG A 155 15.37 18.87 4.98
N ASP A 156 14.31 19.63 5.18
CA ASP A 156 13.58 19.67 6.45
C ASP A 156 12.63 18.47 6.54
N ILE A 157 12.98 17.51 7.40
CA ILE A 157 12.22 16.27 7.58
C ILE A 157 10.85 16.51 8.24
N ASP A 158 10.73 17.51 9.11
CA ASP A 158 9.46 17.82 9.78
C ASP A 158 8.49 18.47 8.79
N ALA A 159 9.00 19.36 7.94
CA ALA A 159 8.24 19.91 6.81
C ALA A 159 7.82 18.80 5.82
N ALA A 160 8.71 17.84 5.56
CA ALA A 160 8.41 16.68 4.71
C ALA A 160 7.27 15.83 5.29
N TRP A 161 7.28 15.56 6.60
CA TRP A 161 6.21 14.86 7.29
C TRP A 161 4.88 15.61 7.24
N ALA A 162 4.90 16.92 7.50
CA ALA A 162 3.70 17.75 7.43
C ALA A 162 3.09 17.76 6.03
N ALA A 163 3.93 17.90 4.99
CA ALA A 163 3.50 17.85 3.59
C ALA A 163 2.95 16.47 3.21
N GLY A 164 3.67 15.41 3.55
CA GLY A 164 3.25 14.03 3.29
C GLY A 164 1.91 13.70 3.92
N ARG A 165 1.70 14.08 5.19
CA ARG A 165 0.43 13.88 5.90
C ARG A 165 -0.71 14.66 5.25
N LYS A 166 -0.49 15.93 4.93
CA LYS A 166 -1.49 16.79 4.26
C LYS A 166 -1.92 16.19 2.92
N ASN A 167 -0.95 15.75 2.12
CA ASN A 167 -1.24 15.18 0.80
C ASN A 167 -1.94 13.83 0.88
N THR A 168 -1.62 12.99 1.89
CA THR A 168 -2.34 11.73 2.15
C THR A 168 -3.76 11.98 2.66
N ALA A 169 -3.95 12.99 3.52
CA ALA A 169 -5.27 13.35 4.03
C ALA A 169 -6.23 13.80 2.93
N ALA A 170 -5.73 14.43 1.87
CA ALA A 170 -6.51 14.91 0.71
C ALA A 170 -6.93 13.81 -0.28
N ILE A 171 -6.55 12.55 -0.05
CA ILE A 171 -7.00 11.43 -0.89
C ILE A 171 -8.44 11.08 -0.49
N GLU A 172 -9.34 10.94 -1.44
CA GLU A 172 -10.73 10.58 -1.14
C GLU A 172 -10.89 9.07 -1.02
N PHE A 173 -11.81 8.64 -0.15
CA PHE A 173 -12.35 7.28 -0.24
C PHE A 173 -13.36 7.23 -1.38
N GLU A 174 -13.41 6.10 -2.07
CA GLU A 174 -14.29 5.89 -3.22
C GLU A 174 -15.51 5.07 -2.82
N GLY A 175 -15.33 4.12 -1.89
CA GLY A 175 -16.34 3.21 -1.40
C GLY A 175 -16.52 3.29 0.11
N ALA A 176 -17.75 3.03 0.53
CA ALA A 176 -18.11 2.76 1.92
C ALA A 176 -19.09 1.59 1.95
N GLN A 177 -18.76 0.57 2.72
CA GLN A 177 -19.54 -0.66 2.84
C GLN A 177 -19.84 -0.94 4.32
N LEU A 178 -21.04 -1.46 4.57
CA LEU A 178 -21.42 -1.97 5.88
C LEU A 178 -21.48 -3.49 5.81
N LEU A 179 -20.61 -4.14 6.56
CA LEU A 179 -20.58 -5.59 6.69
C LEU A 179 -21.23 -5.97 8.02
N GLU A 180 -22.33 -6.70 7.94
CA GLU A 180 -23.01 -7.25 9.11
C GLU A 180 -22.64 -8.71 9.28
N ARG A 181 -22.17 -9.07 10.47
CA ARG A 181 -21.86 -10.46 10.82
C ARG A 181 -22.18 -10.72 12.28
N GLU A 182 -23.01 -11.74 12.51
CA GLU A 182 -23.39 -12.20 13.86
C GLU A 182 -23.93 -11.06 14.76
N GLY A 183 -24.65 -10.11 14.16
CA GLY A 183 -25.21 -8.95 14.86
C GLY A 183 -24.26 -7.79 15.06
N VAL A 184 -23.00 -7.92 14.62
CA VAL A 184 -22.01 -6.84 14.65
C VAL A 184 -21.92 -6.17 13.28
N CYS A 185 -21.91 -4.83 13.30
CA CYS A 185 -21.69 -4.02 12.12
C CYS A 185 -20.25 -3.52 12.05
N ILE A 186 -19.55 -3.85 10.96
CA ILE A 186 -18.22 -3.34 10.60
C ILE A 186 -18.35 -2.45 9.37
N GLU A 187 -17.84 -1.22 9.45
CA GLU A 187 -17.75 -0.34 8.31
C GLU A 187 -16.40 -0.51 7.62
N VAL A 188 -16.40 -0.54 6.30
CA VAL A 188 -15.19 -0.61 5.48
C VAL A 188 -15.19 0.58 4.55
N LEU A 189 -14.13 1.38 4.60
CA LEU A 189 -13.87 2.43 3.61
C LEU A 189 -12.78 1.93 2.65
N ASP A 190 -13.01 2.10 1.35
CA ASP A 190 -12.16 1.55 0.30
C ASP A 190 -11.92 2.52 -0.88
N GLY A 191 -10.94 2.21 -1.72
CA GLY A 191 -10.58 2.97 -2.92
C GLY A 191 -9.28 2.50 -3.57
N ASP A 192 -8.94 3.06 -4.73
CA ASP A 192 -7.86 2.55 -5.58
C ASP A 192 -6.46 3.04 -5.16
N SER A 193 -6.38 3.96 -4.20
CA SER A 193 -5.11 4.55 -3.77
C SER A 193 -4.37 3.70 -2.74
N ILE A 194 -3.09 3.38 -3.00
CA ILE A 194 -2.19 2.68 -2.05
C ILE A 194 -1.87 3.46 -0.77
N TYR A 195 -2.41 4.67 -0.62
CA TYR A 195 -2.19 5.53 0.53
C TYR A 195 -3.44 5.64 1.41
N LEU A 196 -4.55 5.00 1.02
CA LEU A 196 -5.84 5.20 1.66
C LEU A 196 -5.83 4.79 3.13
N ALA A 197 -5.37 3.56 3.41
CA ALA A 197 -5.20 3.07 4.78
C ALA A 197 -4.15 3.87 5.57
N SER A 198 -3.29 4.66 4.92
CA SER A 198 -2.26 5.45 5.60
C SER A 198 -2.84 6.66 6.34
N LYS A 199 -4.09 7.03 6.08
CA LYS A 199 -4.82 8.05 6.85
C LYS A 199 -4.91 7.74 8.35
N ILE A 200 -4.77 6.47 8.75
CA ILE A 200 -4.73 6.07 10.17
C ILE A 200 -3.57 6.71 10.95
N ALA A 201 -2.54 7.21 10.26
CA ALA A 201 -1.42 7.91 10.89
C ALA A 201 -1.84 9.23 11.57
N ASP A 202 -3.01 9.76 11.21
CA ASP A 202 -3.67 10.89 11.86
C ASP A 202 -5.16 10.55 12.08
N MET A 203 -5.40 9.71 13.10
CA MET A 203 -6.75 9.26 13.43
C MET A 203 -7.68 10.42 13.80
N THR A 204 -7.16 11.49 14.40
CA THR A 204 -7.94 12.70 14.72
C THR A 204 -8.50 13.33 13.45
N THR A 205 -7.65 13.56 12.44
CA THR A 205 -8.09 14.08 11.15
C THR A 205 -9.06 13.09 10.48
N LEU A 206 -8.74 11.79 10.45
CA LEU A 206 -9.59 10.75 9.85
C LEU A 206 -11.00 10.72 10.47
N ILE A 207 -11.10 10.77 11.80
CA ILE A 207 -12.38 10.81 12.51
C ILE A 207 -13.20 12.03 12.13
N SER A 208 -12.59 13.22 12.24
CA SER A 208 -13.29 14.48 12.00
C SER A 208 -13.79 14.65 10.57
N SER A 209 -13.14 13.99 9.61
CA SER A 209 -13.47 14.11 8.19
C SER A 209 -14.32 12.96 7.63
N HIS A 210 -14.26 11.75 8.20
CA HIS A 210 -14.87 10.56 7.57
C HIS A 210 -15.67 9.66 8.53
N LEU A 211 -15.24 9.47 9.78
CA LEU A 211 -15.87 8.48 10.67
C LEU A 211 -16.98 9.09 11.53
N GLY A 212 -17.06 10.43 11.61
CA GLY A 212 -18.01 11.11 12.47
C GLY A 212 -17.70 10.91 13.96
N GLU A 213 -18.72 10.93 14.81
CA GLU A 213 -18.55 10.92 16.26
C GLU A 213 -18.09 9.54 16.77
N CYS A 214 -16.94 9.52 17.47
CA CYS A 214 -16.31 8.31 18.01
C CYS A 214 -16.05 8.44 19.53
N LEU A 215 -17.13 8.67 20.31
CA LEU A 215 -17.05 9.00 21.76
C LEU A 215 -16.23 8.02 22.60
N TYR A 216 -16.34 6.73 22.31
CA TYR A 216 -15.65 5.66 23.05
C TYR A 216 -14.44 5.12 22.30
N GLY A 217 -13.89 5.90 21.37
CA GLY A 217 -12.78 5.49 20.51
C GLY A 217 -13.23 4.78 19.24
N VAL A 218 -12.24 4.20 18.55
CA VAL A 218 -12.40 3.49 17.28
C VAL A 218 -11.64 2.18 17.36
N LEU A 219 -12.34 1.09 17.10
CA LEU A 219 -11.75 -0.23 16.89
C LEU A 219 -11.55 -0.43 15.39
N PHE A 220 -10.36 -0.82 14.94
CA PHE A 220 -10.06 -0.86 13.52
C PHE A 220 -9.02 -1.91 13.13
N ALA A 221 -9.02 -2.25 11.85
CA ALA A 221 -8.01 -3.04 11.18
C ALA A 221 -7.62 -2.38 9.85
N VAL A 222 -6.35 -2.56 9.47
CA VAL A 222 -5.81 -2.14 8.17
C VAL A 222 -5.15 -3.34 7.49
N PRO A 223 -5.96 -4.22 6.86
CA PRO A 223 -5.45 -5.44 6.22
C PRO A 223 -4.45 -5.17 5.12
N ASN A 224 -4.69 -4.10 4.36
CA ASN A 224 -3.92 -3.72 3.20
C ASN A 224 -3.99 -2.20 2.99
N ALA A 225 -3.29 -1.71 1.97
CA ALA A 225 -3.14 -0.29 1.72
C ALA A 225 -4.40 0.45 1.24
N TYR A 226 -5.40 -0.29 0.78
CA TYR A 226 -6.57 0.21 0.05
C TYR A 226 -7.83 0.26 0.91
N GLU A 227 -7.82 -0.36 2.09
CA GLU A 227 -9.02 -0.58 2.90
C GLU A 227 -8.77 -0.21 4.36
N PHE A 228 -9.77 0.42 4.96
CA PHE A 228 -9.84 0.72 6.38
C PHE A 228 -11.15 0.16 6.94
N ALA A 229 -11.04 -0.91 7.73
CA ALA A 229 -12.18 -1.55 8.38
C ALA A 229 -12.26 -1.09 9.83
N PHE A 230 -13.43 -0.64 10.29
CA PHE A 230 -13.58 -0.10 11.62
C PHE A 230 -14.96 -0.33 12.23
N HIS A 231 -15.01 -0.16 13.54
CA HIS A 231 -16.20 -0.23 14.36
C HIS A 231 -16.12 0.87 15.43
N ARG A 232 -17.27 1.50 15.70
CA ARG A 232 -17.41 2.55 16.71
C ARG A 232 -18.13 1.97 17.94
N PRO A 233 -17.42 1.67 19.04
CA PRO A 233 -18.02 1.05 20.22
C PRO A 233 -19.19 1.86 20.78
N ARG A 234 -20.33 1.21 20.97
CA ARG A 234 -21.52 1.76 21.66
C ARG A 234 -22.01 0.89 22.81
N ASP A 235 -21.65 -0.39 22.76
CA ASP A 235 -21.91 -1.40 23.77
C ASP A 235 -20.63 -2.23 23.98
N ALA A 236 -20.41 -2.73 25.20
CA ALA A 236 -19.18 -3.42 25.53
C ALA A 236 -19.08 -4.83 24.95
N ASP A 237 -20.21 -5.55 24.88
CA ASP A 237 -20.23 -6.92 24.37
C ASP A 237 -20.16 -6.90 22.83
N ASP A 238 -20.87 -5.96 22.21
CA ASP A 238 -20.74 -5.64 20.78
C ASP A 238 -19.29 -5.29 20.39
N ALA A 239 -18.61 -4.44 21.17
CA ALA A 239 -17.22 -4.06 20.89
C ALA A 239 -16.24 -5.23 20.96
N VAL A 240 -16.46 -6.19 21.87
CA VAL A 240 -15.64 -7.41 21.96
C VAL A 240 -15.91 -8.34 20.78
N ALA A 241 -17.17 -8.50 20.38
CA ALA A 241 -17.54 -9.26 19.20
C ALA A 241 -16.96 -8.63 17.92
N ALA A 242 -16.98 -7.29 17.81
CA ALA A 242 -16.37 -6.55 16.72
C ALA A 242 -14.86 -6.73 16.61
N ALA A 243 -14.14 -6.85 17.73
CA ALA A 243 -12.71 -7.12 17.69
C ALA A 243 -12.40 -8.48 17.05
N THR A 244 -13.25 -9.48 17.34
CA THR A 244 -13.14 -10.81 16.74
C THR A 244 -13.47 -10.78 15.26
N ALA A 245 -14.58 -10.13 14.88
CA ALA A 245 -14.99 -9.99 13.48
C ALA A 245 -13.94 -9.25 12.63
N LEU A 246 -13.34 -8.18 13.17
CA LEU A 246 -12.26 -7.43 12.51
C LEU A 246 -11.01 -8.28 12.30
N ALA A 247 -10.62 -9.12 13.27
CA ALA A 247 -9.45 -10.00 13.13
C ALA A 247 -9.64 -11.00 11.97
N GLU A 248 -10.83 -11.58 11.85
CA GLU A 248 -11.15 -12.49 10.76
C GLU A 248 -11.18 -11.77 9.39
N LEU A 249 -11.76 -10.57 9.34
CA LEU A 249 -11.75 -9.74 8.13
C LEU A 249 -10.32 -9.38 7.73
N ALA A 250 -9.49 -8.96 8.68
CA ALA A 250 -8.11 -8.58 8.44
C ALA A 250 -7.29 -9.76 7.87
N ASP A 251 -7.54 -10.97 8.36
CA ASP A 251 -6.91 -12.19 7.87
C ASP A 251 -7.30 -12.51 6.41
N VAL A 252 -8.57 -12.32 6.03
CA VAL A 252 -9.04 -12.49 4.65
C VAL A 252 -8.47 -11.42 3.72
N PHE A 253 -8.64 -10.14 4.06
CA PHE A 253 -8.29 -9.02 3.19
C PHE A 253 -6.78 -8.79 3.07
N SER A 254 -5.98 -9.30 4.01
CA SER A 254 -4.51 -9.26 3.90
C SER A 254 -3.93 -10.31 2.95
N ARG A 255 -4.68 -11.36 2.58
CA ARG A 255 -4.20 -12.42 1.68
C ARG A 255 -4.40 -12.10 0.20
N ASP A 256 -5.48 -11.40 -0.14
CA ASP A 256 -5.89 -11.16 -1.53
C ASP A 256 -5.58 -9.73 -1.96
N THR A 257 -4.33 -9.31 -1.80
CA THR A 257 -3.93 -7.92 -2.04
C THR A 257 -2.47 -7.80 -2.46
N PRO A 258 -2.14 -6.88 -3.37
CA PRO A 258 -0.75 -6.63 -3.75
C PRO A 258 0.02 -5.81 -2.70
N SER A 259 -0.65 -5.22 -1.70
CA SER A 259 -0.01 -4.36 -0.68
C SER A 259 -0.53 -4.64 0.73
N PRO A 260 -0.24 -5.83 1.31
CA PRO A 260 -0.68 -6.19 2.65
C PRO A 260 0.01 -5.31 3.71
N LEU A 261 -0.72 -5.01 4.80
CA LEU A 261 -0.23 -4.18 5.89
C LEU A 261 -0.20 -4.93 7.22
N SER A 262 -1.34 -5.29 7.80
CA SER A 262 -1.40 -5.97 9.09
C SER A 262 -2.64 -6.84 9.23
N ARG A 263 -2.50 -7.97 9.93
CA ARG A 263 -3.64 -8.82 10.37
C ARG A 263 -4.14 -8.46 11.76
N SER A 264 -3.48 -7.52 12.43
CA SER A 264 -3.79 -7.13 13.79
C SER A 264 -5.01 -6.21 13.85
N VAL A 265 -5.68 -6.25 14.99
CA VAL A 265 -6.75 -5.32 15.34
C VAL A 265 -6.22 -4.33 16.35
N PHE A 266 -6.49 -3.06 16.10
CA PHE A 266 -6.05 -1.95 16.92
C PHE A 266 -7.25 -1.19 17.47
N PHE A 267 -7.02 -0.50 18.57
CA PHE A 267 -8.00 0.43 19.13
C PHE A 267 -7.33 1.78 19.34
N TRP A 268 -8.05 2.85 19.03
CA TRP A 268 -7.61 4.22 19.23
C TRP A 268 -8.61 4.99 20.10
N ARG A 269 -8.09 5.79 21.03
CA ARG A 269 -8.87 6.78 21.78
C ARG A 269 -7.95 7.89 22.28
N ASP A 270 -8.37 9.15 22.15
CA ASP A 270 -7.72 10.32 22.74
C ASP A 270 -6.22 10.45 22.43
N GLY A 271 -5.82 10.11 21.20
CA GLY A 271 -4.44 10.20 20.73
C GLY A 271 -3.58 8.96 21.00
N GLU A 272 -4.13 7.96 21.67
CA GLU A 272 -3.43 6.72 22.02
C GLU A 272 -3.92 5.55 21.19
N TYR A 273 -3.01 4.62 20.86
CA TYR A 273 -3.29 3.36 20.18
C TYR A 273 -2.92 2.16 21.07
N CYS A 274 -3.68 1.08 20.99
CA CYS A 274 -3.28 -0.22 21.55
C CYS A 274 -3.62 -1.39 20.60
N ASP A 275 -2.86 -2.48 20.71
CA ASP A 275 -3.15 -3.76 20.04
C ASP A 275 -4.15 -4.56 20.86
N VAL A 276 -5.24 -4.99 20.22
CA VAL A 276 -6.32 -5.77 20.85
C VAL A 276 -6.59 -7.09 20.11
N THR A 277 -5.66 -7.50 19.26
CA THR A 277 -5.77 -8.71 18.42
C THR A 277 -6.05 -9.97 19.24
N HIS A 278 -5.47 -10.06 20.43
CA HIS A 278 -5.58 -11.21 21.33
C HIS A 278 -6.52 -10.94 22.52
N GLY A 279 -7.37 -9.93 22.42
CA GLY A 279 -8.36 -9.55 23.43
C GLY A 279 -8.14 -8.16 24.04
N PRO A 280 -8.96 -7.78 25.03
CA PRO A 280 -8.93 -6.44 25.60
C PRO A 280 -7.62 -6.11 26.33
N THR A 281 -7.01 -4.98 25.97
CA THR A 281 -5.80 -4.45 26.61
C THR A 281 -5.88 -2.92 26.75
N GLY A 282 -5.00 -2.34 27.58
CA GLY A 282 -4.75 -0.90 27.63
C GLY A 282 -6.01 -0.02 27.70
N ILE A 283 -6.03 1.02 26.85
CA ILE A 283 -7.14 1.98 26.75
C ILE A 283 -8.46 1.33 26.29
N PHE A 284 -8.42 0.19 25.59
CA PHE A 284 -9.63 -0.52 25.18
C PHE A 284 -10.35 -1.15 26.39
N THR A 285 -9.61 -1.75 27.33
CA THR A 285 -10.19 -2.25 28.59
C THR A 285 -10.87 -1.14 29.40
N SER A 286 -10.30 0.07 29.38
CA SER A 286 -10.88 1.24 30.04
C SER A 286 -12.19 1.66 29.37
N ALA A 287 -12.22 1.70 28.02
CA ALA A 287 -13.44 2.00 27.26
C ALA A 287 -14.55 0.98 27.50
N LEU A 288 -14.24 -0.32 27.54
CA LEU A 288 -15.22 -1.37 27.84
C LEU A 288 -15.82 -1.23 29.24
N THR A 289 -14.99 -0.86 30.24
CA THR A 289 -15.47 -0.61 31.61
C THR A 289 -16.47 0.55 31.65
N GLU A 290 -16.17 1.65 30.94
CA GLU A 290 -17.05 2.82 30.84
C GLU A 290 -18.38 2.48 30.15
N LEU A 291 -18.33 1.74 29.06
CA LEU A 291 -19.52 1.28 28.33
C LEU A 291 -20.43 0.41 29.22
N ARG A 292 -19.85 -0.52 29.99
CA ARG A 292 -20.61 -1.36 30.95
C ARG A 292 -21.24 -0.52 32.06
N ALA A 293 -20.52 0.47 32.58
CA ALA A 293 -21.03 1.33 33.64
C ALA A 293 -22.22 2.20 33.17
N ARG A 294 -22.29 2.54 31.88
CA ARG A 294 -23.41 3.28 31.30
C ARG A 294 -24.66 2.42 31.08
N ALA A 295 -24.48 1.11 30.88
CA ALA A 295 -25.58 0.17 30.65
C ALA A 295 -26.25 -0.32 31.95
N ALA A 296 -25.59 -0.12 33.10
CA ALA A 296 -26.07 -0.48 34.44
C ALA A 296 -26.95 0.63 35.05
#